data_AF-A0A6J1EAT0-F1
#
_entry.id   AF-A0A6J1EAT0-F1
#
_cell.length_a   1.000
_cell.length_b   1.000
_cell.length_c   1.000
_cell.angle_alpha   90.00
_cell.angle_beta   90.00
_cell.angle_gamma   90.00
#
_symmetry.space_group_name_H-M   'P 1'
#
loop_
_entity.id
_entity.type
_entity.pdbx_description
1 polymer ?
#
loop_
_entity_poly.entity_id
_entity_poly.type
_entity_poly.pdbx_seq_one_letter_code
_entity_poly.pdbx_strand_id
1 'polypeptide(L)'
;MERSSSPPLLLLLLLSALAVVCSAVEPPQITVKPDVAPESLQINYIQEVGSCSYEVTVATSCSSPSFITDEIGVLFGDSHGNQIVEKKLSNGDKVFDSCNTDRFVLNDRPCSVQISYMYIYKDGADDWLPNSVEISGSGIKPVLFIFKSSIPSNTWFGFDLRQYPFLSPPSYNPYPPFPSLSPPPPPPPPHPLPPPPEPILSPPPPPKPVLPPPSPPPPPPHPLPPPPEPIFSPPPPPKPVLPPPPPPPSSSSKISGLKLAKVSVVLGLLFALL
;
A
#
# COMPACT_ATOMS: atom_id res chain seq x y z
N MET A 1 -38.49 52.18 3.86
CA MET A 1 -37.03 52.32 3.67
C MET A 1 -36.53 51.06 2.99
N GLU A 2 -36.46 51.09 1.66
CA GLU A 2 -35.83 50.05 0.84
C GLU A 2 -34.31 50.15 1.04
N ARG A 3 -33.72 49.17 1.73
CA ARG A 3 -32.27 49.14 1.96
C ARG A 3 -31.64 48.56 0.70
N SER A 4 -31.22 49.44 -0.20
CA SER A 4 -30.43 49.10 -1.39
C SER A 4 -29.15 48.37 -0.95
N SER A 5 -29.07 47.08 -1.27
CA SER A 5 -27.91 46.24 -1.00
C SER A 5 -26.77 46.65 -1.94
N SER A 6 -25.66 47.13 -1.38
CA SER A 6 -24.51 47.65 -2.12
C SER A 6 -23.82 46.53 -2.94
N PRO A 7 -23.54 46.73 -4.25
CA PRO A 7 -22.91 45.72 -5.12
C PRO A 7 -21.58 45.12 -4.61
N PRO A 8 -20.66 45.86 -3.94
CA PRO A 8 -19.45 45.26 -3.36
C PRO A 8 -19.73 44.29 -2.21
N LEU A 9 -20.82 44.49 -1.46
CA LEU A 9 -21.19 43.60 -0.35
C LEU A 9 -21.67 42.24 -0.86
N LEU A 10 -22.42 42.25 -1.97
CA LEU A 10 -22.89 41.03 -2.64
C LEU A 10 -21.71 40.26 -3.26
N LEU A 11 -20.75 40.96 -3.85
CA LEU A 11 -19.53 40.35 -4.41
C LEU A 11 -18.65 39.73 -3.32
N LEU A 12 -18.49 40.39 -2.16
CA LEU A 12 -17.78 39.83 -1.01
C LEU A 12 -18.46 38.58 -0.45
N LEU A 13 -19.80 38.57 -0.40
CA LEU A 13 -20.58 37.39 0.02
C LEU A 13 -20.46 36.23 -0.99
N LEU A 14 -20.34 36.52 -2.29
CA LEU A 14 -20.11 35.49 -3.32
C LEU A 14 -18.68 34.93 -3.26
N LEU A 15 -17.68 35.78 -3.04
CA LEU A 15 -16.27 35.37 -2.89
C LEU A 15 -16.04 34.54 -1.61
N SER A 16 -16.72 34.87 -0.50
CA SER A 16 -16.66 34.06 0.72
C SER A 16 -17.39 32.72 0.55
N ALA A 17 -18.50 32.68 -0.20
CA ALA A 17 -19.17 31.43 -0.54
C ALA A 17 -18.31 30.53 -1.44
N LEU A 18 -17.53 31.09 -2.37
CA LEU A 18 -16.58 30.34 -3.22
C LEU A 18 -15.38 29.79 -2.42
N ALA A 19 -14.93 30.47 -1.37
CA ALA A 19 -13.83 30.02 -0.52
C ALA A 19 -14.21 28.84 0.41
N VAL A 20 -15.50 28.60 0.63
CA VAL A 20 -16.02 27.57 1.57
C VAL A 20 -16.13 26.17 0.93
N VAL A 21 -15.90 26.01 -0.39
CA VAL A 21 -16.18 24.73 -1.08
C VAL A 21 -14.99 23.76 -1.16
N CYS A 22 -13.77 24.13 -0.72
CA CYS A 22 -12.65 23.19 -0.63
C CYS A 22 -12.64 22.44 0.71
N SER A 23 -13.65 21.60 0.97
CA SER A 23 -13.52 20.56 1.99
C SER A 23 -12.75 19.39 1.35
N ALA A 24 -11.50 19.18 1.77
CA ALA A 24 -10.81 17.94 1.45
C ALA A 24 -11.59 16.78 2.10
N VAL A 25 -12.17 15.91 1.28
CA VAL A 25 -12.86 14.71 1.78
C VAL A 25 -11.78 13.74 2.25
N GLU A 26 -11.71 13.51 3.56
CA GLU A 26 -10.83 12.47 4.11
C GLU A 26 -11.29 11.09 3.62
N PRO A 27 -10.37 10.21 3.22
CA PRO A 27 -10.73 8.87 2.78
C PRO A 27 -11.32 8.06 3.95
N PRO A 28 -12.23 7.11 3.67
CA PRO A 28 -12.69 6.15 4.67
C PRO A 28 -11.49 5.45 5.33
N GLN A 29 -11.45 5.52 6.67
CA GLN A 29 -10.42 4.91 7.49
C GLN A 29 -10.85 3.51 7.91
N ILE A 30 -10.00 2.52 7.65
CA ILE A 30 -10.16 1.16 8.13
C ILE A 30 -9.44 1.02 9.47
N THR A 31 -10.23 0.90 10.54
CA THR A 31 -9.77 0.71 11.94
C THR A 31 -9.90 -0.73 12.42
N VAL A 32 -10.21 -1.66 11.51
CA VAL A 32 -10.18 -3.11 11.81
C VAL A 32 -8.75 -3.50 12.18
N LYS A 33 -8.55 -4.51 13.03
CA LYS A 33 -7.21 -4.99 13.34
C LYS A 33 -6.61 -5.71 12.12
N PRO A 34 -5.38 -5.37 11.67
CA PRO A 34 -4.72 -6.16 10.63
C PRO A 34 -4.32 -7.54 11.17
N ASP A 35 -4.30 -8.53 10.28
CA ASP A 35 -3.94 -9.91 10.59
C ASP A 35 -3.15 -10.56 9.46
N VAL A 36 -2.56 -11.72 9.75
CA VAL A 36 -1.92 -12.56 8.76
C VAL A 36 -2.97 -12.99 7.73
N ALA A 37 -2.62 -12.91 6.45
CA ALA A 37 -3.55 -13.28 5.38
C ALA A 37 -3.92 -14.77 5.47
N PRO A 38 -5.17 -15.14 5.13
CA PRO A 38 -5.60 -16.53 5.21
C PRO A 38 -4.86 -17.39 4.18
N GLU A 39 -4.61 -18.67 4.51
CA GLU A 39 -3.97 -19.64 3.61
C GLU A 39 -4.74 -19.84 2.29
N SER A 40 -6.03 -19.51 2.28
CA SER A 40 -6.89 -19.55 1.10
C SER A 40 -6.68 -18.40 0.13
N LEU A 41 -5.85 -17.40 0.46
CA LEU A 41 -5.52 -16.28 -0.42
C LEU A 41 -4.75 -16.77 -1.65
N GLN A 42 -5.42 -16.81 -2.80
CA GLN A 42 -4.84 -17.20 -4.07
C GLN A 42 -4.29 -15.97 -4.82
N ILE A 43 -2.96 -15.82 -4.88
CA ILE A 43 -2.27 -14.64 -5.45
C ILE A 43 -2.04 -14.78 -6.99
N ASN A 44 -2.49 -15.87 -7.58
CA ASN A 44 -2.22 -16.25 -8.98
C ASN A 44 -3.29 -15.77 -9.97
N TYR A 45 -4.38 -15.15 -9.52
CA TYR A 45 -5.48 -14.74 -10.39
C TYR A 45 -5.39 -13.25 -10.74
N ILE A 46 -4.98 -12.98 -11.98
CA ILE A 46 -4.96 -11.63 -12.58
C ILE A 46 -6.07 -11.62 -13.64
N GLN A 47 -7.19 -10.96 -13.37
CA GLN A 47 -8.11 -10.61 -14.46
C GLN A 47 -7.51 -9.42 -15.20
N GLU A 48 -7.10 -9.59 -16.45
CA GLU A 48 -6.65 -8.48 -17.28
C GLU A 48 -7.85 -7.71 -17.86
N VAL A 49 -8.64 -7.08 -16.99
CA VAL A 49 -9.73 -6.18 -17.39
C VAL A 49 -9.22 -4.75 -17.32
N GLY A 50 -8.90 -4.20 -18.49
CA GLY A 50 -8.45 -2.81 -18.63
C GLY A 50 -7.02 -2.55 -18.13
N SER A 51 -6.55 -1.32 -18.37
CA SER A 51 -5.30 -0.79 -17.81
C SER A 51 -5.66 0.39 -16.91
N CYS A 52 -5.38 0.24 -15.62
CA CYS A 52 -5.60 1.23 -14.59
C CYS A 52 -4.28 1.61 -13.92
N SER A 53 -4.24 2.84 -13.40
CA SER A 53 -3.15 3.33 -12.56
C SER A 53 -3.62 3.52 -11.13
N TYR A 54 -2.79 3.09 -10.19
CA TYR A 54 -3.00 3.24 -8.76
C TYR A 54 -1.86 4.06 -8.15
N GLU A 55 -2.18 4.85 -7.13
CA GLU A 55 -1.19 5.44 -6.25
C GLU A 55 -1.32 4.83 -4.86
N VAL A 56 -0.23 4.22 -4.39
CA VAL A 56 -0.08 3.70 -3.05
C VAL A 56 0.76 4.70 -2.25
N THR A 57 0.18 5.29 -1.22
CA THR A 57 0.88 6.23 -0.33
C THR A 57 1.08 5.58 1.03
N VAL A 58 2.34 5.45 1.44
CA VAL A 58 2.72 4.77 2.69
C VAL A 58 3.27 5.80 3.66
N ALA A 59 2.63 5.96 4.82
CA ALA A 59 3.12 6.79 5.90
C ALA A 59 3.87 5.92 6.91
N THR A 60 5.14 6.20 7.13
CA THR A 60 6.02 5.47 8.04
C THR A 60 6.06 6.15 9.41
N SER A 61 6.05 5.36 10.48
CA SER A 61 6.15 5.87 11.85
C SER A 61 7.52 6.47 12.15
N CYS A 62 7.55 7.47 13.02
CA CYS A 62 8.77 8.01 13.62
C CYS A 62 9.51 7.02 14.52
N SER A 63 8.85 5.91 14.90
CA SER A 63 9.48 4.83 15.65
C SER A 63 10.13 3.78 14.76
N SER A 64 10.02 3.90 13.43
CA SER A 64 10.75 3.06 12.49
C SER A 64 12.25 3.42 12.47
N PRO A 65 13.11 2.49 12.01
CA PRO A 65 14.50 2.78 11.71
C PRO A 65 14.66 3.95 10.73
N SER A 66 15.81 4.65 10.79
CA SER A 66 16.12 5.79 9.91
C SER A 66 16.37 5.40 8.45
N PHE A 67 16.58 4.12 8.20
CA PHE A 67 16.58 3.50 6.88
C PHE A 67 16.19 2.04 7.05
N ILE A 68 15.53 1.47 6.05
CA ILE A 68 15.28 0.04 5.98
C ILE A 68 15.93 -0.53 4.71
N THR A 69 16.29 -1.80 4.79
CA THR A 69 16.85 -2.64 3.74
C THR A 69 15.87 -3.71 3.28
N ASP A 70 14.80 -3.92 4.06
CA ASP A 70 13.72 -4.85 3.75
C ASP A 70 13.04 -4.53 2.40
N GLU A 71 12.67 -5.57 1.65
CA GLU A 71 11.83 -5.42 0.47
C GLU A 71 10.36 -5.41 0.89
N ILE A 72 9.65 -4.34 0.52
CA ILE A 72 8.24 -4.15 0.85
C ILE A 72 7.39 -4.34 -0.40
N GLY A 73 6.50 -5.32 -0.37
CA GLY A 73 5.50 -5.58 -1.41
C GLY A 73 4.09 -5.28 -0.92
N VAL A 74 3.16 -5.11 -1.87
CA VAL A 74 1.74 -4.92 -1.60
C VAL A 74 0.86 -5.81 -2.46
N LEU A 75 -0.26 -6.22 -1.89
CA LEU A 75 -1.32 -6.98 -2.55
C LEU A 75 -2.66 -6.39 -2.15
N PHE A 76 -3.44 -5.92 -3.11
CA PHE A 76 -4.81 -5.46 -2.87
C PHE A 76 -5.73 -5.87 -4.00
N GLY A 77 -7.03 -5.87 -3.74
CA GLY A 77 -8.00 -6.30 -4.72
C GLY A 77 -9.43 -6.07 -4.30
N ASP A 78 -10.36 -6.57 -5.12
CA ASP A 78 -11.80 -6.43 -4.89
C ASP A 78 -12.51 -7.78 -4.65
N SER A 79 -13.82 -7.69 -4.37
CA SER A 79 -14.69 -8.85 -4.18
C SER A 79 -14.97 -9.65 -5.47
N HIS A 80 -14.58 -9.15 -6.64
CA HIS A 80 -14.77 -9.81 -7.93
C HIS A 80 -13.53 -10.62 -8.36
N GLY A 81 -12.46 -10.59 -7.56
CA GLY A 81 -11.22 -11.30 -7.81
C GLY A 81 -10.20 -10.51 -8.62
N ASN A 82 -10.41 -9.21 -8.85
CA ASN A 82 -9.35 -8.37 -9.43
C ASN A 82 -8.27 -8.16 -8.37
N GLN A 83 -7.02 -8.49 -8.69
CA GLN A 83 -5.90 -8.39 -7.76
C GLN A 83 -4.75 -7.60 -8.39
N ILE A 84 -4.17 -6.72 -7.59
CA ILE A 84 -2.98 -5.95 -7.91
C ILE A 84 -1.89 -6.42 -6.96
N VAL A 85 -0.81 -6.94 -7.52
CA VAL A 85 0.36 -7.42 -6.79
C VAL A 85 1.57 -6.60 -7.23
N GLU A 86 2.21 -5.93 -6.28
CA GLU A 86 3.51 -5.32 -6.49
C GLU A 86 4.50 -5.97 -5.54
N LYS A 87 5.49 -6.69 -6.08
CA LYS A 87 6.43 -7.46 -5.26
C LYS A 87 7.40 -6.56 -4.50
N LYS A 88 7.71 -5.40 -5.09
CA LYS A 88 8.62 -4.42 -4.52
C LYS A 88 8.16 -3.02 -4.88
N LEU A 89 7.71 -2.29 -3.87
CA LEU A 89 7.43 -0.88 -3.98
C LEU A 89 8.74 -0.11 -4.12
N SER A 90 8.86 0.66 -5.19
CA SER A 90 9.97 1.57 -5.45
C SER A 90 9.48 2.74 -6.29
N ASN A 91 9.98 3.94 -5.99
CA ASN A 91 9.76 5.14 -6.77
C ASN A 91 11.06 5.71 -7.36
N GLY A 92 12.16 4.94 -7.28
CA GLY A 92 13.50 5.36 -7.71
C GLY A 92 14.34 6.04 -6.63
N ASP A 93 13.74 6.41 -5.50
CA ASP A 93 14.41 7.04 -4.36
C ASP A 93 14.60 6.06 -3.19
N LYS A 94 15.26 6.54 -2.13
CA LYS A 94 15.27 5.86 -0.83
C LYS A 94 13.90 6.07 -0.16
N VAL A 95 13.23 4.98 0.16
CA VAL A 95 11.85 4.96 0.65
C VAL A 95 11.75 4.30 2.03
N PHE A 96 10.62 4.52 2.70
CA PHE A 96 10.25 3.94 3.99
C PHE A 96 11.10 4.41 5.18
N ASP A 97 11.71 5.58 5.05
CA ASP A 97 12.43 6.23 6.15
C ASP A 97 11.49 6.62 7.30
N SER A 98 12.05 6.66 8.50
CA SER A 98 11.32 7.11 9.70
C SER A 98 10.67 8.49 9.52
N CYS A 99 9.44 8.64 10.01
CA CYS A 99 8.61 9.83 9.86
C CYS A 99 8.34 10.28 8.41
N ASN A 100 8.57 9.44 7.40
CA ASN A 100 8.39 9.82 6.00
C ASN A 100 7.06 9.32 5.42
N THR A 101 6.60 9.98 4.35
CA THR A 101 5.47 9.54 3.54
C THR A 101 5.92 9.35 2.11
N ASP A 102 5.91 8.10 1.64
CA ASP A 102 6.37 7.70 0.32
C ASP A 102 5.19 7.40 -0.61
N ARG A 103 5.32 7.74 -1.89
CA ARG A 103 4.29 7.52 -2.92
C ARG A 103 4.80 6.61 -4.02
N PHE A 104 3.96 5.68 -4.44
CA PHE A 104 4.27 4.69 -5.46
C PHE A 104 3.15 4.66 -6.50
N VAL A 105 3.51 4.90 -7.76
CA VAL A 105 2.56 4.84 -8.88
C VAL A 105 2.67 3.49 -9.57
N LEU A 106 1.60 2.72 -9.54
CA LEU A 106 1.47 1.42 -10.19
C LEU A 106 0.65 1.58 -11.47
N ASN A 107 1.33 1.65 -12.61
CA ASN A 107 0.69 1.77 -13.93
C ASN A 107 0.38 0.40 -14.53
N ASP A 108 -0.50 0.34 -15.53
CA ASP A 108 -0.80 -0.90 -16.27
C ASP A 108 -1.17 -2.06 -15.37
N ARG A 109 -2.01 -1.79 -14.36
CA ARG A 109 -2.58 -2.80 -13.47
C ARG A 109 -4.02 -3.12 -13.88
N PRO A 110 -4.51 -4.33 -13.58
CA PRO A 110 -5.93 -4.65 -13.66
C PRO A 110 -6.79 -3.60 -12.95
N CYS A 111 -7.91 -3.26 -13.56
CA CYS A 111 -8.88 -2.39 -12.93
C CYS A 111 -9.66 -3.13 -11.84
N SER A 112 -9.67 -2.55 -10.65
CA SER A 112 -10.47 -2.94 -9.49
C SER A 112 -11.66 -1.99 -9.35
N VAL A 113 -12.84 -2.53 -9.00
CA VAL A 113 -14.07 -1.73 -8.82
C VAL A 113 -14.08 -1.04 -7.45
N GLN A 114 -13.58 -1.73 -6.42
CA GLN A 114 -13.49 -1.23 -5.05
C GLN A 114 -12.44 -2.01 -4.25
N ILE A 115 -11.62 -1.35 -3.45
CA ILE A 115 -10.67 -2.07 -2.60
C ILE A 115 -11.43 -2.79 -1.48
N SER A 116 -11.34 -4.11 -1.47
CA SER A 116 -11.99 -5.00 -0.50
C SER A 116 -11.00 -5.70 0.42
N TYR A 117 -9.71 -5.67 0.11
CA TYR A 117 -8.64 -6.14 0.98
C TYR A 117 -7.31 -5.51 0.57
N MET A 118 -6.36 -5.46 1.51
CA MET A 118 -5.00 -4.97 1.29
C MET A 118 -4.05 -5.68 2.25
N TYR A 119 -2.93 -6.16 1.74
CA TYR A 119 -1.87 -6.81 2.51
C TYR A 119 -0.52 -6.21 2.13
N ILE A 120 0.35 -6.10 3.13
CA ILE A 120 1.77 -5.80 2.97
C ILE A 120 2.54 -7.10 3.10
N TYR A 121 3.59 -7.25 2.30
CA TYR A 121 4.62 -8.27 2.48
C TYR A 121 5.94 -7.59 2.81
N LYS A 122 6.65 -8.09 3.83
CA LYS A 122 7.97 -7.61 4.21
C LYS A 122 8.97 -8.75 4.12
N ASP A 123 9.97 -8.62 3.26
CA ASP A 123 11.12 -9.53 3.21
C ASP A 123 12.33 -8.85 3.84
N GLY A 124 12.72 -9.32 5.02
CA GLY A 124 13.86 -8.79 5.77
C GLY A 124 13.60 -8.70 7.26
N ALA A 125 14.58 -8.20 8.01
CA ALA A 125 14.62 -8.27 9.47
C ALA A 125 14.39 -6.92 10.16
N ASP A 126 14.23 -5.83 9.41
CA ASP A 126 14.12 -4.50 9.99
C ASP A 126 12.80 -4.32 10.75
N ASP A 127 12.84 -3.58 11.86
CA ASP A 127 11.68 -3.28 12.70
C ASP A 127 10.79 -2.18 12.09
N TRP A 128 10.50 -2.28 10.79
CA TRP A 128 9.70 -1.29 10.07
C TRP A 128 8.26 -1.24 10.58
N LEU A 129 7.80 -0.01 10.85
CA LEU A 129 6.50 0.27 11.44
C LEU A 129 5.72 1.28 10.56
N PRO A 130 4.83 0.80 9.69
CA PRO A 130 3.94 1.69 8.94
C PRO A 130 2.82 2.24 9.84
N ASN A 131 2.56 3.55 9.73
CA ASN A 131 1.37 4.16 10.31
C ASN A 131 0.13 3.79 9.50
N SER A 132 0.19 3.98 8.19
CA SER A 132 -0.94 3.77 7.30
C SER A 132 -0.54 3.56 5.85
N VAL A 133 -1.45 2.95 5.08
CA VAL A 133 -1.37 2.88 3.63
C VAL A 133 -2.65 3.42 3.03
N GLU A 134 -2.54 4.41 2.16
CA GLU A 134 -3.64 4.90 1.33
C GLU A 134 -3.52 4.33 -0.07
N ILE A 135 -4.62 3.86 -0.62
CA ILE A 135 -4.71 3.42 -2.02
C ILE A 135 -5.71 4.33 -2.72
N SER A 136 -5.27 4.98 -3.78
CA SER A 136 -6.12 5.74 -4.69
C SER A 136 -5.87 5.30 -6.13
N GLY A 137 -6.76 5.66 -7.05
CA GLY A 137 -6.62 5.28 -8.46
C GLY A 137 -7.78 5.78 -9.31
N SER A 138 -7.61 5.68 -10.63
CA SER A 138 -8.63 6.09 -11.59
C SER A 138 -9.90 5.23 -11.41
N GLY A 139 -11.02 5.86 -11.05
CA GLY A 139 -12.31 5.18 -10.96
C GLY A 139 -12.60 4.46 -9.64
N ILE A 140 -11.70 4.55 -8.64
CA ILE A 140 -11.97 4.07 -7.28
C ILE A 140 -11.95 5.20 -6.26
N LYS A 141 -12.72 5.05 -5.19
CA LYS A 141 -12.62 5.94 -4.03
C LYS A 141 -11.33 5.60 -3.27
N PRO A 142 -10.55 6.60 -2.83
CA PRO A 142 -9.38 6.33 -2.00
C PRO A 142 -9.78 5.61 -0.70
N VAL A 143 -8.94 4.69 -0.23
CA VAL A 143 -9.16 3.93 1.01
C VAL A 143 -7.89 4.00 1.86
N LEU A 144 -8.05 4.30 3.15
CA LEU A 144 -6.94 4.45 4.09
C LEU A 144 -6.93 3.31 5.12
N PHE A 145 -5.86 2.51 5.11
CA PHE A 145 -5.63 1.37 6.00
C PHE A 145 -4.69 1.77 7.14
N ILE A 146 -5.13 1.63 8.40
CA ILE A 146 -4.35 2.06 9.57
C ILE A 146 -3.62 0.87 10.20
N PHE A 147 -2.33 0.69 9.88
CA PHE A 147 -1.53 -0.43 10.39
C PHE A 147 -1.08 -0.23 11.83
N LYS A 148 -0.33 0.85 12.11
CA LYS A 148 0.26 1.20 13.43
C LYS A 148 0.83 0.00 14.20
N SER A 149 1.38 -0.98 13.48
CA SER A 149 1.88 -2.25 14.00
C SER A 149 3.02 -2.75 13.12
N SER A 150 3.97 -3.45 13.75
CA SER A 150 5.11 -4.04 13.04
C SER A 150 4.63 -5.10 12.06
N ILE A 151 5.23 -5.13 10.88
CA ILE A 151 4.88 -6.09 9.84
C ILE A 151 5.71 -7.37 10.05
N PRO A 152 5.08 -8.57 10.15
CA PRO A 152 5.82 -9.82 10.22
C PRO A 152 6.57 -10.08 8.91
N SER A 153 7.76 -10.66 9.03
CA SER A 153 8.57 -11.00 7.85
C SER A 153 8.04 -12.26 7.15
N ASN A 154 8.22 -12.31 5.83
CA ASN A 154 7.92 -13.47 4.98
C ASN A 154 6.47 -13.95 4.99
N THR A 155 5.53 -13.05 5.26
CA THR A 155 4.09 -13.35 5.17
C THR A 155 3.30 -12.11 4.77
N TRP A 156 2.14 -12.34 4.15
CA TRP A 156 1.18 -11.28 3.88
C TRP A 156 0.46 -10.91 5.16
N PHE A 157 0.40 -9.62 5.48
CA PHE A 157 -0.20 -9.08 6.70
C PHE A 157 -1.01 -7.81 6.38
N GLY A 158 -2.26 -7.73 6.84
CA GLY A 158 -3.14 -6.63 6.51
C GLY A 158 -4.61 -6.89 6.77
N PHE A 159 -5.48 -6.41 5.89
CA PHE A 159 -6.91 -6.25 6.13
C PHE A 159 -7.73 -7.02 5.10
N ASP A 160 -8.71 -7.78 5.57
CA ASP A 160 -9.77 -8.37 4.74
C ASP A 160 -11.11 -7.71 5.07
N LEU A 161 -11.58 -6.81 4.19
CA LEU A 161 -12.84 -6.08 4.39
C LEU A 161 -14.06 -6.88 3.93
N ARG A 162 -13.88 -8.01 3.25
CA ARG A 162 -15.00 -8.84 2.77
C ARG A 162 -15.79 -9.43 3.94
N GLN A 163 -15.15 -9.55 5.09
CA GLN A 163 -15.78 -9.98 6.35
C GLN A 163 -16.62 -8.86 7.00
N TYR A 164 -16.52 -7.62 6.50
CA TYR A 164 -17.15 -6.41 7.05
C TYR A 164 -17.99 -5.67 5.99
N PRO A 165 -19.19 -6.18 5.67
CA PRO A 165 -20.03 -5.63 4.59
C PRO A 165 -20.49 -4.17 4.81
N PHE A 166 -20.40 -3.66 6.05
CA PHE A 166 -20.74 -2.28 6.39
C PHE A 166 -19.58 -1.29 6.22
N LEU A 167 -18.34 -1.79 6.12
CA LEU A 167 -17.13 -0.98 5.94
C LEU A 167 -16.72 -0.88 4.46
N SER A 168 -17.28 -1.74 3.61
CA SER A 168 -17.21 -1.57 2.17
C SER A 168 -17.93 -0.27 1.82
N PRO A 169 -17.29 0.70 1.12
CA PRO A 169 -18.03 1.80 0.52
C PRO A 169 -19.18 1.19 -0.30
N PRO A 170 -20.39 1.77 -0.29
CA PRO A 170 -21.46 1.26 -1.13
C PRO A 170 -20.93 1.19 -2.56
N SER A 171 -20.93 -0.01 -3.12
CA SER A 171 -20.52 -0.27 -4.50
C SER A 171 -21.26 0.73 -5.38
N TYR A 172 -20.52 1.69 -5.96
CA TYR A 172 -21.10 2.57 -6.95
C TYR A 172 -21.31 1.68 -8.17
N ASN A 173 -22.53 1.19 -8.36
CA ASN A 173 -22.89 0.49 -9.58
C ASN A 173 -22.88 1.54 -10.71
N PRO A 174 -21.92 1.52 -11.65
CA PRO A 174 -21.88 2.49 -12.74
C PRO A 174 -23.03 2.28 -13.73
N TYR A 175 -23.78 1.17 -13.59
CA TYR A 175 -25.00 0.93 -14.34
C TYR A 175 -26.20 1.42 -13.52
N PRO A 176 -26.97 2.42 -14.02
CA PRO A 176 -28.30 2.65 -13.48
C PRO A 176 -29.10 1.34 -13.57
N PRO A 177 -30.03 1.07 -12.65
CA PRO A 177 -30.95 -0.05 -12.82
C PRO A 177 -31.58 0.11 -14.19
N PHE A 178 -31.31 -0.83 -15.09
CA PHE A 178 -31.98 -0.85 -16.39
C PHE A 178 -33.47 -0.69 -16.11
N PRO A 179 -34.17 0.27 -16.77
CA PRO A 179 -35.62 0.27 -16.71
C PRO A 179 -36.06 -1.12 -17.15
N SER A 180 -36.83 -1.80 -16.30
CA SER A 180 -37.32 -3.17 -16.47
C SER A 180 -37.71 -3.41 -17.93
N LEU A 181 -36.76 -3.91 -18.74
CA LEU A 181 -37.06 -4.40 -20.05
C LEU A 181 -37.92 -5.63 -19.81
N SER A 182 -39.07 -5.65 -20.45
CA SER A 182 -40.01 -6.76 -20.48
C SER A 182 -39.29 -8.10 -20.44
N PRO A 183 -39.84 -9.12 -19.73
CA PRO A 183 -39.20 -10.42 -19.62
C PRO A 183 -38.78 -10.90 -21.02
N PRO A 184 -37.55 -11.45 -21.17
CA PRO A 184 -37.10 -11.93 -22.46
C PRO A 184 -38.13 -12.94 -23.00
N PRO A 185 -38.38 -12.95 -24.32
CA PRO A 185 -39.26 -13.95 -24.90
C PRO A 185 -38.81 -15.35 -24.49
N PRO A 186 -39.75 -16.28 -24.26
CA PRO A 186 -39.39 -17.64 -23.87
C PRO A 186 -38.39 -18.22 -24.87
N PRO A 187 -37.39 -18.99 -24.39
CA PRO A 187 -36.41 -19.58 -25.28
C PRO A 187 -37.13 -20.42 -26.35
N PRO A 188 -36.63 -20.41 -27.61
CA PRO A 188 -37.17 -21.28 -28.64
C PRO A 188 -37.16 -22.73 -28.16
N PRO A 189 -38.14 -23.55 -28.59
CA PRO A 189 -38.19 -24.95 -28.20
C PRO A 189 -36.85 -25.64 -28.50
N PRO A 190 -36.37 -26.53 -27.62
CA PRO A 190 -35.09 -27.19 -27.82
C PRO A 190 -35.06 -27.85 -29.19
N HIS A 191 -34.05 -27.53 -30.00
CA HIS A 191 -33.77 -28.30 -31.19
C HIS A 191 -33.54 -29.77 -30.77
N PRO A 192 -34.02 -30.75 -31.55
CA PRO A 192 -33.76 -32.16 -31.29
C PRO A 192 -32.25 -32.36 -31.05
N LEU A 193 -31.90 -32.95 -29.91
CA LEU A 193 -30.51 -33.29 -29.61
C LEU A 193 -29.96 -34.16 -30.74
N PRO A 194 -28.75 -33.87 -31.24
CA PRO A 194 -28.10 -34.78 -32.18
C PRO A 194 -27.94 -36.17 -31.53
N PRO A 195 -27.98 -37.24 -32.33
CA PRO A 195 -27.79 -38.59 -31.80
C PRO A 195 -26.44 -38.69 -31.06
N PRO A 196 -26.38 -39.48 -29.98
CA PRO A 196 -25.15 -39.64 -29.20
C PRO A 196 -24.00 -40.11 -30.11
N PRO A 197 -22.78 -39.58 -29.93
CA PRO A 197 -21.61 -40.05 -30.66
C PRO A 197 -21.40 -41.55 -30.44
N GLU A 198 -21.03 -42.27 -31.50
CA GLU A 198 -20.67 -43.69 -31.38
C GLU A 198 -19.54 -43.88 -30.35
N PRO A 199 -19.53 -45.01 -29.62
CA PRO A 199 -18.49 -45.29 -28.64
C PRO A 199 -17.13 -45.35 -29.34
N ILE A 200 -16.30 -44.34 -29.11
CA ILE A 200 -14.92 -44.32 -29.58
C ILE A 200 -14.20 -45.46 -28.84
N LEU A 201 -13.73 -46.47 -29.58
CA LEU A 201 -12.88 -47.53 -29.04
C LEU A 201 -11.73 -46.87 -28.25
N SER A 202 -11.57 -47.29 -27.00
CA SER A 202 -10.55 -46.74 -26.11
C SER A 202 -9.17 -46.80 -26.77
N PRO A 203 -8.37 -45.72 -26.68
CA PRO A 203 -7.02 -45.71 -27.23
C PRO A 203 -6.16 -46.78 -26.52
N PRO A 204 -5.19 -47.39 -27.23
CA PRO A 204 -4.30 -48.38 -26.64
C PRO A 204 -3.51 -47.77 -25.47
N PRO A 205 -3.18 -48.58 -24.45
CA PRO A 205 -2.49 -48.10 -23.27
C PRO A 205 -1.12 -47.51 -23.63
N PRO A 206 -0.69 -46.44 -22.94
CA PRO A 206 0.59 -45.80 -23.22
C PRO A 206 1.75 -46.77 -22.98
N PRO A 207 2.86 -46.63 -23.73
CA PRO A 207 4.08 -47.41 -23.50
C PRO A 207 4.60 -47.20 -22.08
N LYS A 208 5.07 -48.27 -21.43
CA LYS A 208 5.68 -48.20 -20.09
C LYS A 208 6.86 -47.21 -20.10
N PRO A 209 7.00 -46.34 -19.09
CA PRO A 209 8.14 -45.45 -18.97
C PRO A 209 9.44 -46.24 -18.89
N VAL A 210 10.38 -45.96 -19.81
CA VAL A 210 11.75 -46.46 -19.73
C VAL A 210 12.47 -45.60 -18.69
N LEU A 211 12.91 -46.21 -17.60
CA LEU A 211 13.70 -45.52 -16.58
C LEU A 211 15.01 -45.02 -17.19
N PRO A 212 15.40 -43.76 -16.93
CA PRO A 212 16.69 -43.25 -17.39
C PRO A 212 17.84 -44.03 -16.73
N PRO A 213 18.98 -44.15 -17.41
CA PRO A 213 20.16 -44.79 -16.83
C PRO A 213 20.62 -44.04 -15.56
N PRO A 214 21.18 -44.75 -14.58
CA PRO A 214 21.67 -44.13 -13.35
C PRO A 214 22.77 -43.12 -13.65
N SER A 215 22.74 -41.99 -12.95
CA SER A 215 23.73 -40.91 -13.06
C SER A 215 25.14 -41.40 -12.71
N PRO A 216 26.19 -40.89 -13.38
CA PRO A 216 27.56 -41.23 -13.04
C PRO A 216 27.91 -40.76 -11.61
N PRO A 217 28.83 -41.46 -10.92
CA PRO A 217 29.26 -41.09 -9.59
C PRO A 217 29.94 -39.69 -9.58
N PRO A 218 29.79 -38.92 -8.50
CA PRO A 218 30.39 -37.60 -8.40
C PRO A 218 31.92 -37.68 -8.43
N PRO A 219 32.60 -36.65 -8.98
CA PRO A 219 34.05 -36.60 -9.00
C PRO A 219 34.62 -36.52 -7.57
N PRO A 220 35.85 -37.03 -7.35
CA PRO A 220 36.49 -36.96 -6.05
C PRO A 220 36.68 -35.50 -5.59
N PRO A 221 36.53 -35.22 -4.29
CA PRO A 221 36.68 -33.86 -3.77
C PRO A 221 38.11 -33.35 -3.98
N HIS A 222 38.22 -32.09 -4.39
CA HIS A 222 39.51 -31.42 -4.56
C HIS A 222 40.24 -31.30 -3.21
N PRO A 223 41.59 -31.37 -3.20
CA PRO A 223 42.38 -31.16 -1.98
C PRO A 223 42.13 -29.78 -1.40
N LEU A 224 41.90 -29.72 -0.09
CA LEU A 224 41.77 -28.46 0.66
C LEU A 224 43.07 -27.64 0.54
N PRO A 225 42.99 -26.31 0.36
CA PRO A 225 44.17 -25.46 0.38
C PRO A 225 44.81 -25.44 1.78
N PRO A 226 46.14 -25.21 1.87
CA PRO A 226 46.83 -25.11 3.15
C PRO A 226 46.33 -23.90 3.96
N PRO A 227 46.37 -23.98 5.30
CA PRO A 227 45.94 -22.89 6.16
C PRO A 227 46.83 -21.64 5.97
N PRO A 228 46.27 -20.43 5.99
CA PRO A 228 47.05 -19.20 5.89
C PRO A 228 47.97 -19.00 7.09
N GLU A 229 49.16 -18.45 6.85
CA GLU A 229 50.16 -18.16 7.89
C GLU A 229 49.66 -17.14 8.92
N PRO A 230 50.17 -17.18 10.18
CA PRO A 230 49.79 -16.22 11.20
C PRO A 230 50.29 -14.81 10.86
N ILE A 231 49.36 -13.90 10.59
CA ILE A 231 49.66 -12.49 10.40
C ILE A 231 49.99 -11.90 11.78
N PHE A 232 51.27 -11.62 12.03
CA PHE A 232 51.69 -10.85 13.20
C PHE A 232 51.11 -9.44 13.10
N SER A 233 50.22 -9.09 14.02
CA SER A 233 49.64 -7.75 14.10
C SER A 233 50.73 -6.71 14.42
N PRO A 234 50.76 -5.56 13.74
CA PRO A 234 51.68 -4.48 14.11
C PRO A 234 51.38 -3.95 15.51
N PRO A 235 52.39 -3.43 16.23
CA PRO A 235 52.19 -2.88 17.58
C PRO A 235 51.22 -1.69 17.55
N PRO A 236 50.43 -1.50 18.63
CA PRO A 236 49.44 -0.45 18.70
C PRO A 236 50.09 0.95 18.64
N PRO A 237 49.45 1.94 18.00
CA PRO A 237 49.95 3.30 17.95
C PRO A 237 50.00 3.95 19.34
N PRO A 238 50.88 4.95 19.56
CA PRO A 238 50.95 5.68 20.83
C PRO A 238 49.62 6.36 21.16
N LYS A 239 49.22 6.32 22.44
CA LYS A 239 48.00 6.99 22.92
C LYS A 239 48.06 8.51 22.65
N PRO A 240 46.98 9.12 22.13
CA PRO A 240 46.89 10.57 21.98
C PRO A 240 46.99 11.27 23.34
N VAL A 241 47.85 12.29 23.43
CA VAL A 241 47.89 13.20 24.57
C VAL A 241 46.72 14.16 24.44
N LEU A 242 45.75 14.04 25.35
CA LEU A 242 44.60 14.96 25.43
C LEU A 242 45.07 16.36 25.83
N PRO A 243 44.58 17.43 25.18
CA PRO A 243 44.79 18.81 25.65
C PRO A 243 44.05 19.06 26.98
N PRO A 244 44.52 20.01 27.80
CA PRO A 244 43.90 20.32 29.09
C PRO A 244 42.46 20.86 28.91
N PRO A 245 41.57 20.60 29.87
CA PRO A 245 40.17 21.02 29.79
C PRO A 245 40.05 22.56 29.86
N PRO A 246 39.08 23.15 29.14
CA PRO A 246 38.83 24.59 29.18
C PRO A 246 38.24 25.03 30.55
N PRO A 247 38.46 26.29 30.95
CA PRO A 247 37.96 26.82 32.22
C PRO A 247 36.42 26.92 32.24
N PRO A 248 35.80 26.87 33.44
CA PRO A 248 34.36 26.83 33.59
C PRO A 248 33.72 28.17 33.18
N PRO A 249 32.54 28.17 32.51
CA PRO A 249 31.84 29.39 32.17
C PRO A 249 31.19 30.04 33.39
N SER A 250 31.39 31.35 33.49
CA SER A 250 30.83 32.24 34.51
C SER A 250 29.32 32.43 34.30
N SER A 251 28.57 32.23 35.37
CA SER A 251 27.11 32.43 35.46
C SER A 251 26.76 33.93 35.49
N SER A 252 25.84 34.37 34.62
CA SER A 252 24.97 35.52 34.93
C SER A 252 23.71 35.57 34.05
N SER A 253 22.57 35.25 34.70
CA SER A 253 21.21 35.80 34.56
C SER A 253 20.70 36.37 33.21
N LYS A 254 19.54 35.88 32.73
CA LYS A 254 18.26 36.62 32.74
C LYS A 254 17.06 35.85 32.17
N ILE A 255 16.00 35.89 32.96
CA ILE A 255 14.55 35.90 32.69
C ILE A 255 14.14 36.31 31.26
N SER A 256 13.18 35.58 30.67
CA SER A 256 11.91 36.08 30.09
C SER A 256 11.44 35.21 28.90
N GLY A 257 10.14 34.95 28.78
CA GLY A 257 9.55 34.62 27.48
C GLY A 257 8.59 33.43 27.42
N LEU A 258 7.38 33.62 27.95
CA LEU A 258 6.20 32.81 27.73
C LEU A 258 5.62 33.02 26.31
N LYS A 259 5.19 31.93 25.64
CA LYS A 259 3.98 31.73 24.79
C LYS A 259 4.29 30.81 23.59
N LEU A 260 3.74 29.60 23.50
CA LEU A 260 2.35 29.18 23.32
C LEU A 260 1.77 29.50 21.92
N ALA A 261 1.59 28.42 21.16
CA ALA A 261 0.54 28.16 20.16
C ALA A 261 0.46 29.06 18.91
N LYS A 262 1.02 28.54 17.81
CA LYS A 262 0.48 28.71 16.46
C LYS A 262 -0.83 27.93 16.34
N VAL A 263 -1.97 28.54 16.67
CA VAL A 263 -3.28 28.24 16.04
C VAL A 263 -4.15 29.50 16.17
N SER A 264 -4.10 30.38 15.17
CA SER A 264 -5.21 31.30 14.88
C SER A 264 -5.07 31.78 13.44
N VAL A 265 -5.37 30.83 12.56
CA VAL A 265 -5.67 31.04 11.15
C VAL A 265 -7.11 31.57 11.09
N VAL A 266 -7.37 32.52 10.19
CA VAL A 266 -8.70 32.86 9.64
C VAL A 266 -9.67 33.72 10.46
N LEU A 267 -9.60 33.83 11.80
CA LEU A 267 -10.58 34.67 12.53
C LEU A 267 -10.27 36.19 12.53
N GLY A 268 -9.00 36.59 12.29
CA GLY A 268 -8.58 38.00 12.33
C GLY A 268 -8.87 38.82 11.06
N LEU A 269 -9.08 38.18 9.92
CA LEU A 269 -9.35 38.88 8.65
C LEU A 269 -10.83 39.29 8.52
N LEU A 270 -11.75 38.67 9.28
CA LEU A 270 -13.17 39.03 9.26
C LEU A 270 -13.50 40.27 10.12
N PHE A 271 -12.64 40.63 11.08
CA PHE A 271 -12.85 41.79 11.96
C PHE A 271 -12.21 43.09 11.46
N ALA A 272 -11.36 43.03 10.42
CA ALA A 272 -10.69 44.21 9.87
C ALA A 272 -11.47 44.90 8.72
N LEU A 273 -12.67 44.42 8.38
CA LEU A 273 -13.50 44.93 7.28
C LEU A 273 -14.94 45.27 7.69
N LEU A 274 -15.20 45.43 8.99
CA LEU A 274 -16.43 46.03 9.52
C LEU A 274 -16.18 47.44 10.04
#